data_AF-A0A9P0JZD2-F1
#
_entry.id   AF-A0A9P0JZD2-F1
#
_cell.length_a   1.000
_cell.length_b   1.000
_cell.length_c   1.000
_cell.angle_alpha   90.00
_cell.angle_beta   90.00
_cell.angle_gamma   90.00
#
_symmetry.space_group_name_H-M   'P 1'
#
loop_
_entity.id
_entity.type
_entity.pdbx_description
1 polymer ?
#
loop_
_entity_poly.entity_id
_entity_poly.type
_entity_poly.pdbx_seq_one_letter_code
_entity_poly.pdbx_strand_id
1 'polypeptide(L)' 'MPNTVHKVLVYGCEIIDAFYTNKDLMRVLLLTSDPFISSKRKVSSKNIRNATRQFRTI' A
#
# COMPACT_ATOMS: atom_id res chain seq x y z
N MET A 1 -26.97 8.61 -10.16
CA MET A 1 -26.35 7.55 -9.35
C MET A 1 -25.18 8.15 -8.58
N PRO A 2 -24.99 7.89 -7.28
CA PRO A 2 -23.87 8.45 -6.53
C PRO A 2 -22.54 8.03 -7.15
N ASN A 3 -21.58 8.95 -7.24
CA ASN A 3 -20.35 8.76 -8.01
C ASN A 3 -19.54 7.53 -7.53
N THR A 4 -19.52 7.28 -6.22
CA THR A 4 -18.88 6.11 -5.62
C THR A 4 -19.54 4.80 -6.06
N VAL A 5 -20.87 4.76 -6.15
CA VAL A 5 -21.61 3.56 -6.55
C VAL A 5 -21.39 3.31 -8.05
N HIS A 6 -21.38 4.37 -8.88
CA HIS A 6 -21.09 4.25 -10.32
C HIS A 6 -19.69 3.67 -10.55
N LYS A 7 -18.69 4.18 -9.84
CA LYS A 7 -17.31 3.66 -9.95
C LYS A 7 -17.19 2.20 -9.56
N VAL A 8 -17.88 1.77 -8.50
CA VAL A 8 -17.86 0.37 -8.06
C VAL A 8 -18.55 -0.55 -9.06
N LEU A 9 -19.73 -0.18 -9.58
CA LEU A 9 -20.45 -1.02 -10.54
C LEU A 9 -19.76 -1.12 -11.90
N VAL A 10 -19.12 -0.04 -12.35
CA VAL A 10 -18.50 0.01 -13.69
C VAL A 10 -17.06 -0.52 -13.67
N TYR A 11 -16.26 -0.15 -12.67
CA TYR A 11 -14.81 -0.45 -12.65
C TYR A 11 -14.40 -1.44 -11.57
N GLY A 12 -15.34 -1.93 -10.75
CA GLY A 12 -15.03 -2.77 -9.59
C GLY A 12 -14.25 -4.04 -9.97
N CYS A 13 -14.66 -4.74 -11.03
CA CYS A 13 -13.99 -5.96 -11.49
C CYS A 13 -12.56 -5.69 -11.96
N GLU A 14 -12.35 -4.65 -12.76
CA GLU A 14 -11.03 -4.29 -13.30
C GLU A 14 -10.06 -3.88 -12.18
N ILE A 15 -10.55 -3.16 -11.17
CA ILE A 15 -9.75 -2.79 -9.99
C ILE A 15 -9.34 -4.04 -9.21
N ILE A 16 -10.25 -4.98 -9.02
CA ILE A 16 -10.00 -6.23 -8.32
C ILE A 16 -8.98 -7.09 -9.09
N ASP A 17 -9.13 -7.21 -10.40
CA ASP A 17 -8.20 -7.97 -11.25
C ASP A 17 -6.81 -7.33 -11.30
N ALA A 18 -6.72 -6.00 -11.39
CA ALA A 18 -5.46 -5.27 -11.28
C ALA A 18 -4.80 -5.46 -9.91
N PHE A 19 -5.59 -5.61 -8.85
CA PHE A 19 -5.10 -5.89 -7.50
C PHE A 19 -4.54 -7.33 -7.39
N TYR A 20 -5.20 -8.31 -8.00
CA TYR A 20 -4.77 -9.72 -7.97
C TYR A 20 -3.65 -10.08 -8.95
N THR A 21 -3.44 -9.31 -10.01
CA THR A 21 -2.30 -9.48 -10.93
C THR A 21 -0.98 -9.09 -10.26
N ASN A 22 -1.00 -8.13 -9.35
CA ASN A 22 0.18 -7.66 -8.60
C ASN A 22 0.43 -8.47 -7.31
N LYS A 23 0.44 -9.82 -7.42
CA LYS A 23 0.61 -10.73 -6.26
C LYS A 23 1.89 -10.46 -5.47
N ASP A 24 2.96 -10.07 -6.15
CA ASP A 24 4.25 -9.81 -5.51
C ASP A 24 4.23 -8.54 -4.69
N LEU A 25 3.64 -7.46 -5.23
CA LEU A 25 3.42 -6.22 -4.48
C LEU A 25 2.56 -6.49 -3.25
N MET A 26 1.49 -7.27 -3.40
CA MET A 26 0.61 -7.63 -2.30
C MET A 26 1.29 -8.44 -1.21
N ARG A 27 2.11 -9.43 -1.58
CA ARG A 27 2.90 -10.21 -0.61
C ARG A 27 3.87 -9.33 0.14
N VAL A 28 4.55 -8.41 -0.54
CA VAL A 28 5.48 -7.46 0.09
C VAL A 28 4.74 -6.53 1.04
N LEU A 29 3.59 -5.97 0.62
CA LEU A 29 2.77 -5.10 1.47
C LEU A 29 2.25 -5.86 2.70
N LEU A 30 1.79 -7.10 2.55
CA LEU A 30 1.32 -7.92 3.66
C LEU A 30 2.45 -8.21 4.68
N LEU A 31 3.62 -8.63 4.20
CA LEU A 31 4.79 -8.92 5.05
C LEU A 31 5.39 -7.65 5.68
N THR A 32 5.21 -6.48 5.06
CA THR A 32 5.73 -5.23 5.59
C THR A 32 4.80 -4.55 6.58
N SER A 33 3.49 -4.79 6.47
CA SER A 33 2.47 -4.32 7.41
C SER A 33 2.23 -5.26 8.59
N ASP A 34 2.74 -6.49 8.54
CA ASP A 34 2.64 -7.45 9.65
C ASP A 34 3.23 -6.88 10.96
N PRO A 35 2.45 -6.80 12.06
CA PRO A 35 2.89 -6.21 13.32
C PRO A 35 4.08 -6.93 13.96
N PHE A 36 4.13 -8.26 13.87
CA PHE A 36 5.19 -9.07 14.47
C PHE A 36 6.50 -8.85 13.71
N ILE A 37 6.48 -8.94 12.38
CA ILE A 37 7.63 -8.67 11.52
C ILE A 37 8.08 -7.22 11.70
N SER A 38 7.16 -6.27 11.71
CA SER A 38 7.44 -4.84 11.93
C SER A 38 8.17 -4.61 13.26
N SER A 39 7.74 -5.29 14.34
CA SER A 39 8.37 -5.17 15.66
C SER A 39 9.79 -5.71 15.73
N LYS A 40 10.13 -6.69 14.88
CA LYS A 40 11.47 -7.33 14.83
C LYS A 40 12.35 -6.79 13.71
N ARG A 41 11.81 -6.00 12.79
CA ARG A 41 12.54 -5.43 11.67
C ARG A 41 13.54 -4.39 12.18
N LYS A 42 14.81 -4.51 11.76
CA LYS A 42 15.85 -3.54 12.08
C LYS A 42 15.55 -2.21 11.40
N VAL A 43 15.14 -1.22 12.18
CA VAL A 43 14.87 0.14 11.67
C VAL A 43 16.18 0.93 11.68
N SER A 44 16.66 1.30 10.49
CA SER A 44 17.80 2.22 10.36
C SER A 44 17.31 3.66 10.49
N SER A 45 17.82 4.39 11.50
CA SER A 45 17.49 5.79 11.79
C SER A 45 17.92 6.77 10.69
N LYS A 46 18.73 6.34 9.71
CA LYS A 46 19.04 7.12 8.51
C LYS A 46 17.90 7.10 7.49
N ASN A 47 17.19 5.98 7.36
CA ASN A 47 16.11 5.82 6.37
C ASN A 47 14.82 6.56 6.80
N ILE A 48 14.54 6.64 8.11
CA ILE A 48 13.39 7.41 8.63
C ILE A 48 13.51 8.88 8.22
N ARG A 49 14.67 9.51 8.46
CA ARG A 49 14.90 10.93 8.14
C ARG A 49 14.70 11.26 6.66
N ASN A 50 15.04 10.33 5.78
CA ASN A 50 14.85 10.51 4.34
C ASN A 50 13.38 10.39 3.93
N ALA A 51 12.63 9.45 4.52
CA ALA A 51 11.19 9.34 4.30
C ALA A 51 10.45 10.58 4.83
N THR A 52 10.77 11.07 6.04
CA THR A 52 10.12 12.26 6.61
C THR A 52 10.40 13.53 5.80
N ARG A 53 11.57 13.61 5.14
CA ARG A 53 11.90 14.73 4.25
C ARG A 53 11.05 14.72 2.99
N GLN A 54 10.79 13.57 2.39
CA GLN A 54 9.96 13.49 1.17
C GLN A 54 8.50 13.90 1.42
N PHE A 55 7.92 13.55 2.57
CA PHE A 55 6.55 13.95 2.92
C PHE A 55 6.40 15.44 3.28
N ARG A 56 7.50 16.15 3.61
CA ARG A 56 7.47 17.59 3.91
C ARG A 56 7.54 18.48 2.67
N THR A 57 7.87 17.90 1.51
CA THR A 57 8.07 18.62 0.23
C THR A 57 6.87 18.54 -0.72
N ILE A 58 5.70 18.13 -0.23
CA ILE A 58 4.43 18.10 -0.98
C ILE A 58 3.44 19.06 -0.33
#